data_AF-A0A961FA89-F1
#
_entry.id   AF-A0A961FA89-F1
#
_cell.length_a   1.000
_cell.length_b   1.000
_cell.length_c   1.000
_cell.angle_alpha   90.00
_cell.angle_beta   90.00
_cell.angle_gamma   90.00
#
_symmetry.space_group_name_H-M   'P 1'
#
loop_
_entity.id
_entity.type
_entity.pdbx_description
1 polymer ?
#
loop_
_entity_poly.entity_id
_entity_poly.type
_entity_poly.pdbx_seq_one_letter_code
_entity_poly.pdbx_strand_id
1 'polypeptide(L)'
;PRKMNGSTGVMADEVLQAATLLTQALQLPVVLWDERLTSVEAERSMREIGGMRRKKRTEHVDTLAAVILLQSYLEGKRLQE
;
A
#
# COMPACT_ATOMS: atom_id res chain seq x y z
N PRO A 1 3.38 -8.31 -2.56
CA PRO A 1 4.60 -7.59 -2.12
C PRO A 1 5.88 -8.17 -2.74
N ARG A 2 6.68 -7.33 -3.41
CA ARG A 2 8.00 -7.71 -3.93
C ARG A 2 9.08 -7.47 -2.87
N LYS A 3 10.09 -8.33 -2.82
CA LYS A 3 11.27 -8.12 -1.96
C LYS A 3 12.09 -6.94 -2.48
N MET A 4 12.94 -6.35 -1.64
CA MET A 4 13.81 -5.23 -2.01
C MET A 4 14.68 -5.53 -3.26
N ASN A 5 15.03 -6.79 -3.51
CA ASN A 5 15.76 -7.24 -4.70
C ASN A 5 14.89 -7.45 -5.96
N GLY A 6 13.62 -7.06 -5.95
CA GLY A 6 12.71 -7.16 -7.10
C GLY A 6 12.06 -8.53 -7.31
N SER A 7 12.49 -9.56 -6.58
CA SER A 7 11.85 -10.88 -6.61
C SER A 7 10.46 -10.85 -5.97
N THR A 8 9.54 -11.66 -6.48
CA THR A 8 8.21 -11.85 -5.88
C THR A 8 8.36 -12.48 -4.49
N GLY A 9 7.76 -11.84 -3.48
CA GLY A 9 7.67 -12.44 -2.14
C GLY A 9 6.66 -13.58 -2.11
N VAL A 10 6.64 -14.38 -1.04
CA VAL A 10 5.73 -15.53 -0.89
C VAL A 10 4.26 -15.11 -1.01
N MET A 11 3.92 -13.89 -0.56
CA MET A 11 2.57 -13.31 -0.68
C MET A 11 2.27 -12.70 -2.05
N ALA A 12 3.20 -12.69 -3.01
CA ALA A 12 2.95 -12.07 -4.32
C ALA A 12 1.89 -12.83 -5.11
N ASP A 13 1.92 -14.17 -5.06
CA ASP A 13 0.95 -15.00 -5.76
C ASP A 13 -0.44 -14.89 -5.14
N GLU A 14 -0.54 -14.82 -3.81
CA GLU A 14 -1.80 -14.58 -3.09
C GLU A 14 -2.42 -13.23 -3.46
N VAL A 15 -1.60 -12.17 -3.53
CA VAL A 15 -2.06 -10.84 -3.94
C VAL A 15 -2.53 -10.82 -5.40
N LEU A 16 -1.84 -11.54 -6.29
CA LEU A 16 -2.25 -11.68 -7.69
C LEU A 16 -3.58 -12.41 -7.83
N GLN A 17 -3.78 -13.49 -7.07
CA GLN A 17 -5.05 -14.22 -7.03
C GLN A 17 -6.17 -13.33 -6.48
N ALA A 18 -5.93 -12.61 -5.38
CA ALA A 18 -6.89 -11.68 -4.81
C ALA A 18 -7.28 -10.57 -5.82
N ALA A 19 -6.31 -9.99 -6.53
CA ALA A 19 -6.57 -8.98 -7.55
C ALA A 19 -7.42 -9.55 -8.71
N THR A 20 -7.19 -10.80 -9.09
CA THR A 20 -7.98 -11.48 -10.14
C THR A 20 -9.42 -11.66 -9.69
N LEU A 21 -9.64 -12.18 -8.47
CA LEU A 21 -10.96 -12.37 -7.89
C LEU A 21 -11.72 -11.04 -7.73
N LEU A 22 -11.03 -9.99 -7.27
CA LEU A 22 -11.60 -8.65 -7.14
C LEU A 22 -12.01 -8.07 -8.50
N THR A 23 -11.18 -8.24 -9.53
CA THR A 23 -11.51 -7.80 -10.89
C THR A 23 -12.77 -8.50 -11.40
N GLN A 24 -12.87 -9.81 -11.20
CA GLN A 24 -14.04 -10.60 -11.60
C GLN A 24 -15.30 -10.22 -10.83
N ALA A 25 -15.19 -10.00 -9.53
CA ALA A 25 -16.33 -9.68 -8.67
C ALA A 25 -16.85 -8.25 -8.87
N LEU A 26 -15.94 -7.28 -9.03
CA LEU A 26 -16.29 -5.86 -9.07
C LEU A 26 -16.48 -5.33 -10.50
N GLN A 27 -15.98 -6.03 -11.52
CA GLN A 27 -15.97 -5.56 -12.92
C GLN A 27 -15.30 -4.19 -13.07
N LEU A 28 -14.33 -3.89 -12.19
CA LEU A 28 -13.55 -2.65 -12.19
C LEU A 28 -12.07 -2.98 -12.40
N PRO A 29 -11.30 -2.07 -13.04
CA PRO A 29 -9.85 -2.24 -13.17
C PRO A 29 -9.17 -2.30 -11.80
N VAL A 30 -8.50 -3.41 -11.51
CA VAL A 30 -7.64 -3.53 -10.32
C VAL A 30 -6.21 -3.23 -10.73
N VAL A 31 -5.62 -2.22 -10.09
CA VAL A 31 -4.23 -1.82 -10.33
C VAL A 31 -3.37 -2.31 -9.17
N LEU A 32 -2.28 -3.01 -9.49
CA LEU A 32 -1.26 -3.39 -8.52
C LEU A 32 -0.24 -2.26 -8.41
N TRP A 33 0.01 -1.80 -7.19
CA TRP A 33 0.99 -0.77 -6.89
C TRP A 33 2.13 -1.33 -6.03
N ASP A 34 3.37 -0.94 -6.31
CA ASP A 34 4.54 -1.43 -5.59
C ASP A 34 4.80 -0.60 -4.32
N GLU A 35 4.59 -1.22 -3.16
CA GLU A 35 4.76 -0.63 -1.83
C GLU A 35 6.23 -0.30 -1.46
N ARG A 36 7.22 -0.71 -2.27
CA ARG A 36 8.64 -0.55 -1.91
C ARG A 36 9.12 0.89 -1.85
N LEU A 37 8.53 1.79 -2.62
CA LEU A 37 8.88 3.21 -2.59
C LEU A 37 8.35 3.93 -1.34
N THR A 38 7.46 3.31 -0.58
CA THR A 38 6.68 4.00 0.45
C THR A 38 7.04 3.61 1.87
N SER A 39 7.72 2.48 2.12
CA SER A 39 7.91 2.01 3.50
C SER A 39 8.71 3.00 4.38
N VAL A 40 9.72 3.67 3.82
CA VAL A 40 10.53 4.65 4.55
C VAL A 40 9.78 5.96 4.79
N GLU A 41 9.02 6.44 3.79
CA GLU A 41 8.20 7.65 3.90
C GLU A 41 6.96 7.43 4.76
N ALA A 42 6.32 6.27 4.67
CA ALA A 42 5.20 5.85 5.52
C ALA A 42 5.60 5.82 6.99
N GLU A 43 6.74 5.21 7.32
CA GLU A 43 7.27 5.22 8.70
C GLU A 43 7.59 6.64 9.19
N ARG A 44 8.01 7.53 8.29
CA ARG A 44 8.28 8.94 8.61
C ARG A 44 6.98 9.73 8.83
N SER A 45 5.99 9.61 7.93
CA SER A 45 4.68 10.22 8.07
C SER A 45 3.92 9.68 9.29
N MET A 46 4.02 8.38 9.59
CA MET A 46 3.47 7.79 10.82
C MET A 46 4.11 8.34 12.11
N ARG A 47 5.40 8.75 12.04
CA ARG A 47 6.09 9.45 13.14
C ARG A 47 5.68 10.92 13.23
N GLU A 48 5.49 11.59 12.09
CA GLU A 48 5.12 13.01 12.00
C GLU A 48 3.63 13.26 12.35
N ILE A 49 2.73 12.30 12.10
CA ILE A 49 1.34 12.26 12.61
C ILE A 49 1.30 11.94 14.14
N GLY A 50 2.42 12.15 14.83
CA GLY A 50 2.74 11.80 16.22
C GLY A 50 1.96 12.56 17.32
N GLY A 51 0.70 12.89 17.10
CA GLY A 51 -0.22 13.38 18.15
C GLY A 51 -1.03 12.28 18.86
N MET A 52 -1.08 11.06 18.31
CA MET A 52 -1.89 9.96 18.87
C MET A 52 -1.08 8.92 19.65
N ARG A 53 -1.50 8.68 20.91
CA ARG A 53 -0.98 7.63 21.81
C ARG A 53 -0.88 6.29 21.07
N ARG A 54 0.23 5.55 21.25
CA ARG A 54 0.54 4.24 20.62
C ARG A 54 -0.65 3.27 20.57
N LYS A 55 -1.48 3.24 21.62
CA LYS A 55 -2.65 2.36 21.73
C LYS A 55 -3.75 2.63 20.70
N LYS A 56 -3.97 3.89 20.29
CA LYS A 56 -4.93 4.24 19.22
C LYS A 56 -4.36 4.03 17.81
N ARG A 57 -3.03 3.97 17.67
CA ARG A 57 -2.37 3.68 16.39
C ARG A 57 -2.65 2.25 15.95
N THR A 58 -2.59 1.27 16.87
CA THR A 58 -2.78 -0.14 16.54
C THR A 58 -4.17 -0.45 15.95
N GLU A 59 -5.21 0.28 16.36
CA GLU A 59 -6.58 0.11 15.82
C GLU A 59 -6.76 0.68 14.40
N HIS A 60 -5.88 1.58 13.95
CA HIS A 60 -6.04 2.31 12.68
C HIS A 60 -4.88 2.07 11.71
N VAL A 61 -4.02 1.08 11.98
CA VAL A 61 -2.84 0.80 11.14
C VAL A 61 -3.27 0.47 9.71
N ASP A 62 -4.29 -0.38 9.55
CA ASP A 62 -4.73 -0.84 8.24
C ASP A 62 -5.34 0.30 7.41
N THR A 63 -6.16 1.15 8.04
CA THR A 63 -6.73 2.33 7.38
C THR A 63 -5.64 3.32 6.98
N LEU A 64 -4.65 3.55 7.84
CA LEU A 64 -3.55 4.46 7.55
C LEU A 64 -2.66 3.90 6.43
N ALA A 65 -2.40 2.60 6.42
CA ALA A 65 -1.67 1.94 5.35
C ALA A 65 -2.40 2.09 4.00
N ALA A 66 -3.73 1.91 3.98
CA ALA A 66 -4.54 2.10 2.78
C ALA A 66 -4.50 3.55 2.26
N VAL A 67 -4.57 4.54 3.15
CA VAL A 67 -4.45 5.96 2.79
C VAL A 67 -3.09 6.26 2.17
N ILE A 68 -2.01 5.79 2.79
CA ILE A 68 -0.64 6.01 2.30
C ILE A 68 -0.43 5.33 0.94
N LEU A 69 -0.95 4.11 0.77
CA LEU A 69 -0.89 3.40 -0.51
C LEU A 69 -1.56 4.21 -1.63
N LEU A 70 -2.77 4.73 -1.37
CA LEU A 70 -3.50 5.54 -2.33
C LEU A 70 -2.77 6.85 -2.65
N GLN A 71 -2.26 7.55 -1.63
CA GLN A 71 -1.48 8.78 -1.83
C GLN A 71 -0.26 8.54 -2.72
N SER A 72 0.48 7.46 -2.48
CA SER A 72 1.63 7.09 -3.30
C SER A 72 1.26 6.81 -4.76
N TYR A 73 0.15 6.09 -4.98
CA TYR A 73 -0.35 5.83 -6.32
C TYR A 73 -0.68 7.13 -7.08
N LEU A 74 -1.40 8.04 -6.43
CA LEU A 74 -1.79 9.32 -7.03
C LEU A 74 -0.58 10.21 -7.33
N GLU A 75 0.41 10.25 -6.44
CA GLU A 75 1.65 11.01 -6.64
C GLU A 75 2.49 10.43 -7.79
N GLY A 76 2.63 9.11 -7.85
CA GLY A 76 3.32 8.45 -8.95
C GLY A 76 2.66 8.70 -10.31
N LYS A 77 1.31 8.75 -10.34
CA LYS A 77 0.54 9.16 -11.52
C LYS A 77 0.81 10.61 -11.92
N ARG A 78 0.87 11.54 -10.94
CA ARG A 78 1.12 12.96 -11.18
C ARG A 78 2.50 13.23 -11.80
N LEU A 79 3.51 12.46 -11.42
CA LEU A 79 4.88 12.60 -11.94
C LEU A 79 5.08 12.03 -13.35
N GLN A 80 4.09 11.30 -13.88
CA GLN A 80 4.13 10.70 -15.22
C GLN A 80 3.45 11.57 -16.30
N GLU A 81 2.80 12.68 -15.91
CA GLU A 81 2.22 13.72 -16.77
C GLU A 81 3.19 14.89 -16.96
#